data_AF-A0A4Z0PS72-F1
#
_entry.id   AF-A0A4Z0PS72-F1
#
_cell.length_a   1.000
_cell.length_b   1.000
_cell.length_c   1.000
_cell.angle_alpha   90.00
_cell.angle_beta   90.00
_cell.angle_gamma   90.00
#
_symmetry.space_group_name_H-M   'P 1'
#
loop_
_entity.id
_entity.type
_entity.pdbx_description
1 polymer ?
#
loop_
_entity_poly.entity_id
_entity_poly.type
_entity_poly.pdbx_seq_one_letter_code
_entity_poly.pdbx_strand_id
1 'polypeptide(L)'
;MARALQILCKGIAAVAAVVGAWYILAVGLLDEDNITHLAGHYYTAGSDNGYALHWYENESTPYGGTLLEPVYDTRMSGKYLVARAGVDFYFLYPLSATSQEDASRQRRGPFLKEELNQKLLQLTADTVLRQVGPF
;
A
#
# COMPACT_ATOMS: atom_id res chain seq x y z
N MET A 1 -27.39 54.36 1.73
CA MET A 1 -27.72 52.97 1.39
C MET A 1 -26.60 52.20 0.67
N ALA A 2 -25.87 52.79 -0.29
CA ALA A 2 -24.85 52.08 -1.08
C ALA A 2 -23.63 51.52 -0.29
N ARG A 3 -23.19 52.18 0.79
CA ARG A 3 -22.03 51.73 1.61
C ARG A 3 -22.32 50.46 2.44
N ALA A 4 -23.55 50.30 2.94
CA ALA A 4 -23.95 49.13 3.72
C ALA A 4 -23.98 47.85 2.86
N LEU A 5 -24.43 47.98 1.60
CA LEU A 5 -24.46 46.88 0.64
C LEU A 5 -23.05 46.41 0.25
N GLN A 6 -22.10 47.33 0.07
CA GLN A 6 -20.71 46.99 -0.24
C GLN A 6 -19.99 46.26 0.91
N ILE A 7 -20.28 46.61 2.16
CA ILE A 7 -19.71 45.94 3.34
C ILE A 7 -20.27 44.51 3.45
N LEU A 8 -21.57 44.34 3.19
CA LEU A 8 -22.22 43.02 3.20
C LEU A 8 -21.65 42.10 2.12
N CYS A 9 -21.48 42.61 0.88
CA CYS A 9 -20.88 41.83 -0.21
C CYS A 9 -19.42 41.46 0.04
N LYS A 10 -18.62 42.36 0.63
CA LYS A 10 -17.22 42.06 1.00
C LYS A 10 -17.13 41.02 2.13
N GLY A 11 -18.05 41.08 3.10
CA GLY A 11 -18.14 40.09 4.18
C GLY A 11 -18.47 38.68 3.65
N ILE A 12 -19.45 38.57 2.74
CA ILE A 12 -19.83 37.29 2.14
C ILE A 12 -18.68 36.72 1.30
N ALA A 13 -18.00 37.56 0.50
CA ALA A 13 -16.84 37.12 -0.29
C ALA A 13 -15.68 36.65 0.59
N ALA A 14 -15.41 37.31 1.72
CA ALA A 14 -14.38 36.90 2.65
C ALA A 14 -14.70 35.55 3.33
N VAL A 15 -15.97 35.34 3.73
CA VAL A 15 -16.41 34.06 4.29
C VAL A 15 -16.31 32.94 3.26
N ALA A 16 -16.74 33.18 2.01
CA ALA A 16 -16.61 32.20 0.93
C ALA A 16 -15.14 31.86 0.62
N ALA A 17 -14.24 32.84 0.67
CA ALA A 17 -12.81 32.60 0.47
C ALA A 17 -12.18 31.80 1.62
N VAL A 18 -12.58 32.06 2.87
CA VAL A 18 -12.09 31.31 4.04
C VAL A 18 -12.63 29.88 4.03
N VAL A 19 -13.91 29.69 3.71
CA VAL A 19 -14.51 28.35 3.59
C VAL A 19 -13.92 27.59 2.40
N GLY A 20 -13.69 28.25 1.27
CA GLY A 20 -13.04 27.66 0.11
C GLY A 20 -11.58 27.29 0.39
N ALA A 21 -10.81 28.15 1.06
CA ALA A 21 -9.45 27.87 1.46
C ALA A 21 -9.37 26.74 2.51
N TRP A 22 -10.29 26.72 3.48
CA TRP A 22 -10.39 25.62 4.43
C TRP A 22 -10.78 24.32 3.75
N TYR A 23 -11.71 24.33 2.80
CA TYR A 23 -12.09 23.15 2.02
C TYR A 23 -10.94 22.65 1.16
N ILE A 24 -10.18 23.53 0.50
CA ILE A 24 -8.99 23.16 -0.28
C ILE A 24 -7.89 22.60 0.62
N LEU A 25 -7.66 23.20 1.79
CA LEU A 25 -6.69 22.70 2.77
C LEU A 25 -7.14 21.38 3.39
N ALA A 26 -8.43 21.23 3.71
CA ALA A 26 -8.99 20.02 4.29
C ALA A 26 -8.97 18.87 3.26
N VAL A 27 -9.35 19.14 2.00
CA VAL A 27 -9.28 18.14 0.92
C VAL A 27 -7.82 17.81 0.60
N GLY A 28 -6.93 18.80 0.53
CA GLY A 28 -5.50 18.58 0.30
C GLY A 28 -4.75 17.88 1.44
N LEU A 29 -5.30 17.87 2.66
CA LEU A 29 -4.76 17.15 3.83
C LEU A 29 -5.47 15.81 4.10
N LEU A 30 -6.64 15.56 3.50
CA LEU A 30 -7.39 14.30 3.63
C LEU A 30 -7.12 13.32 2.49
N ASP A 31 -6.50 13.78 1.40
CA ASP A 31 -6.20 12.98 0.20
C ASP A 31 -4.71 12.63 0.08
N GLU A 32 -3.99 12.63 1.21
CA GLU A 32 -2.76 11.84 1.29
C GLU A 32 -3.21 10.39 1.47
N ASP A 33 -3.43 9.70 0.34
CA ASP A 33 -3.45 8.24 0.27
C ASP A 33 -2.48 7.72 1.31
N ASN A 34 -2.96 6.99 2.32
CA ASN A 34 -2.16 6.59 3.47
C ASN A 34 -1.16 5.50 3.04
N ILE A 35 -0.16 5.92 2.25
CA ILE A 35 0.79 5.10 1.55
C ILE A 35 1.84 4.69 2.56
N THR A 36 1.93 3.39 2.78
CA THR A 36 3.02 2.79 3.56
C THR A 36 3.95 2.07 2.60
N HIS A 37 5.14 2.62 2.38
CA HIS A 37 6.19 1.96 1.63
C HIS A 37 6.68 0.71 2.37
N LEU A 38 6.80 -0.40 1.67
CA LEU A 38 7.32 -1.66 2.16
C LEU A 38 8.71 -1.91 1.54
N ALA A 39 9.20 -3.14 1.63
CA ALA A 39 10.48 -3.50 1.02
C ALA A 39 10.37 -3.71 -0.49
N GLY A 40 11.47 -3.47 -1.21
CA GLY A 40 11.52 -3.63 -2.66
C GLY A 40 10.63 -2.59 -3.36
N HIS A 41 9.77 -3.06 -4.26
CA HIS A 41 8.84 -2.22 -5.01
C HIS A 41 7.40 -2.32 -4.47
N TYR A 42 7.20 -2.79 -3.25
CA TYR A 42 5.87 -2.98 -2.68
C TYR A 42 5.48 -1.80 -1.79
N TYR A 43 4.21 -1.42 -1.82
CA TYR A 43 3.62 -0.47 -0.87
C TYR A 43 2.15 -0.82 -0.65
N THR A 44 1.58 -0.36 0.47
CA THR A 44 0.13 -0.39 0.68
C THR A 44 -0.45 0.99 0.60
N ALA A 45 -1.62 1.14 0.01
CA ALA A 45 -2.38 2.39 -0.02
C ALA A 45 -3.83 2.13 0.39
N GLY A 46 -4.54 3.19 0.79
CA GLY A 46 -5.98 3.10 1.06
C GLY A 46 -6.75 2.70 -0.20
N SER A 47 -7.79 1.89 -0.02
CA SER A 47 -8.74 1.51 -1.05
C SER A 47 -10.16 1.52 -0.49
N ASP A 48 -11.18 1.42 -1.36
CA ASP A 48 -12.59 1.39 -0.95
C ASP A 48 -12.90 0.28 0.08
N ASN A 49 -12.11 -0.81 0.10
CA ASN A 49 -12.27 -1.94 1.00
C ASN A 49 -11.21 -2.02 2.11
N GLY A 50 -10.49 -0.94 2.39
CA GLY A 50 -9.48 -0.86 3.44
C GLY A 50 -8.11 -0.49 2.88
N TYR A 51 -7.17 -1.43 2.89
CA TYR A 51 -5.85 -1.25 2.28
C TYR A 51 -5.66 -2.25 1.14
N ALA A 52 -4.99 -1.82 0.09
CA ALA A 52 -4.56 -2.66 -1.01
C ALA A 52 -3.03 -2.72 -1.05
N LEU A 53 -2.47 -3.83 -1.51
CA LEU A 53 -1.05 -3.98 -1.81
C LEU A 53 -0.82 -3.64 -3.29
N HIS A 54 0.14 -2.78 -3.54
CA HIS A 54 0.48 -2.26 -4.85
C HIS A 54 1.94 -2.53 -5.20
N TRP A 55 2.23 -2.41 -6.50
CA TRP A 55 3.58 -2.40 -7.05
C TRP A 55 3.99 -0.97 -7.44
N TYR A 56 5.22 -0.60 -7.16
CA TYR A 56 5.82 0.67 -7.53
C TYR A 56 6.66 0.52 -8.80
N GLU A 57 6.21 1.13 -9.89
CA GLU A 57 6.86 0.95 -11.21
C GLU A 57 8.16 1.76 -11.34
N ASN A 58 8.16 3.02 -10.88
CA ASN A 58 9.37 3.86 -10.82
C ASN A 58 9.15 5.08 -9.90
N GLU A 59 10.25 5.76 -9.52
CA GLU A 59 10.27 6.93 -8.60
C GLU A 59 9.37 8.11 -9.02
N SER A 60 8.97 8.14 -10.29
CA SER A 60 8.21 9.23 -10.93
C SER A 60 6.73 8.90 -11.13
N THR A 61 6.33 7.63 -11.14
CA THR A 61 4.93 7.18 -11.18
C THR A 61 4.62 6.37 -9.92
N PRO A 62 4.18 7.05 -8.85
CA PRO A 62 4.03 6.39 -7.56
C PRO A 62 2.87 5.40 -7.49
N TYR A 63 1.86 5.59 -8.34
CA TYR A 63 0.63 4.80 -8.37
C TYR A 63 0.71 3.67 -9.39
N GLY A 64 1.53 2.65 -9.14
CA GLY A 64 1.50 1.43 -9.95
C GLY A 64 0.34 0.50 -9.60
N GLY A 65 0.21 -0.62 -10.32
CA GLY A 65 -0.98 -1.46 -10.27
C GLY A 65 -1.18 -2.25 -8.98
N THR A 66 -2.45 -2.50 -8.66
CA THR A 66 -2.89 -3.29 -7.51
C THR A 66 -2.53 -4.77 -7.68
N LEU A 67 -1.90 -5.35 -6.66
CA LEU A 67 -1.50 -6.76 -6.60
C LEU A 67 -2.45 -7.62 -5.75
N LEU A 68 -3.05 -7.02 -4.71
CA LEU A 68 -3.94 -7.70 -3.78
C LEU A 68 -4.82 -6.71 -3.04
N GLU A 69 -6.10 -7.02 -2.93
CA GLU A 69 -7.06 -6.26 -2.12
C GLU A 69 -8.14 -7.20 -1.56
N PRO A 70 -8.59 -7.05 -0.31
CA PRO A 70 -8.02 -6.20 0.74
C PRO A 70 -6.85 -6.89 1.46
N VAL A 71 -5.93 -6.08 1.97
CA VAL A 71 -4.78 -6.50 2.77
C VAL A 71 -4.92 -5.97 4.20
N TYR A 72 -4.72 -6.86 5.17
CA TYR A 72 -4.94 -6.59 6.59
C TYR A 72 -3.64 -6.47 7.39
N ASP A 73 -2.60 -7.18 6.98
CA ASP A 73 -1.26 -7.11 7.60
C ASP A 73 -0.20 -7.47 6.55
N THR A 74 0.98 -6.89 6.69
CA THR A 74 2.14 -7.22 5.86
C THR A 74 3.38 -7.36 6.73
N ARG A 75 4.20 -8.40 6.48
CA ARG A 75 5.43 -8.65 7.23
C ARG A 75 6.55 -9.14 6.32
N MET A 76 7.77 -8.83 6.72
CA MET A 76 8.97 -9.32 6.06
C MET A 76 9.37 -10.69 6.58
N SER A 77 9.65 -11.63 5.69
CA SER A 77 10.23 -12.94 6.05
C SER A 77 11.26 -13.38 5.01
N GLY A 78 12.54 -13.16 5.31
CA GLY A 78 13.65 -13.49 4.42
C GLY A 78 13.54 -12.74 3.09
N LYS A 79 13.39 -13.48 1.99
CA LYS A 79 13.30 -12.93 0.62
C LYS A 79 11.87 -12.64 0.17
N TYR A 80 10.89 -12.73 1.08
CA TYR A 80 9.48 -12.57 0.77
C TYR A 80 8.85 -11.47 1.63
N LEU A 81 7.97 -10.70 1.00
CA LEU A 81 6.91 -9.96 1.66
C LEU A 81 5.72 -10.90 1.86
N VAL A 82 5.29 -11.06 3.09
CA VAL A 82 4.09 -11.81 3.47
C VAL A 82 2.93 -10.83 3.55
N ALA A 83 1.88 -11.03 2.78
CA ALA A 83 0.65 -10.24 2.86
C ALA A 83 -0.52 -11.12 3.32
N ARG A 84 -1.25 -10.67 4.33
CA ARG A 84 -2.49 -11.31 4.81
C ARG A 84 -3.68 -10.68 4.11
N ALA A 85 -4.45 -11.51 3.41
CA ALA A 85 -5.75 -11.16 2.86
C ALA A 85 -6.87 -11.96 3.55
N GLY A 86 -7.95 -11.27 3.89
CA GLY A 86 -9.08 -11.84 4.60
C GLY A 86 -8.74 -12.38 6.00
N VAL A 87 -9.59 -13.28 6.48
CA VAL A 87 -9.50 -13.80 7.85
C VAL A 87 -8.26 -14.67 8.03
N ASP A 88 -7.86 -15.49 7.05
CA ASP A 88 -6.77 -16.47 7.24
C ASP A 88 -5.93 -16.81 6.00
N PHE A 89 -5.99 -16.02 4.92
CA PHE A 89 -5.17 -16.29 3.73
C PHE A 89 -3.91 -15.44 3.69
N TYR A 90 -2.80 -16.09 3.39
CA TYR A 90 -1.49 -15.46 3.30
C TYR A 90 -0.88 -15.69 1.93
N PHE A 91 -0.28 -14.64 1.40
CA PHE A 91 0.43 -14.64 0.12
C PHE A 91 1.88 -14.25 0.34
N LEU A 92 2.78 -14.91 -0.38
CA LEU A 92 4.20 -14.56 -0.41
C LEU A 92 4.53 -13.89 -1.73
N TYR A 93 5.04 -12.68 -1.65
CA TYR A 93 5.53 -11.89 -2.78
C TYR A 93 7.06 -11.82 -2.73
N PRO A 94 7.79 -12.24 -3.77
CA PRO A 94 9.25 -12.24 -3.73
C PRO A 94 9.81 -10.83 -3.87
N LEU A 95 10.72 -10.45 -2.97
CA LEU A 95 11.41 -9.15 -3.03
C LEU A 95 12.32 -9.00 -4.25
N SER A 96 12.68 -10.12 -4.88
CA SER A 96 13.49 -10.13 -6.10
C SER A 96 12.68 -9.91 -7.38
N ALA A 97 11.35 -9.75 -7.29
CA ALA A 97 10.55 -9.38 -8.45
C ALA A 97 11.07 -8.06 -9.04
N THR A 98 11.01 -7.92 -10.36
CA THR A 98 11.46 -6.71 -11.08
C THR A 98 10.33 -6.00 -11.81
N SER A 99 9.14 -6.59 -11.85
CA SER A 99 7.94 -5.98 -12.42
C SER A 99 6.69 -6.46 -11.68
N GLN A 100 5.58 -5.74 -11.85
CA GLN A 100 4.28 -6.13 -11.30
C GLN A 100 3.84 -7.51 -11.81
N GLU A 101 4.04 -7.79 -13.11
CA GLU A 101 3.72 -9.09 -13.70
C GLU A 101 4.56 -10.19 -13.07
N ASP A 102 5.86 -9.95 -12.86
CA ASP A 102 6.74 -10.92 -12.24
C ASP A 102 6.39 -11.17 -10.76
N ALA A 103 6.07 -10.10 -10.02
CA ALA A 103 5.55 -10.20 -8.65
C ALA A 103 4.26 -11.02 -8.59
N SER A 104 3.35 -10.85 -9.56
CA SER A 104 2.09 -11.58 -9.63
C SER A 104 2.30 -13.04 -10.01
N ARG A 105 3.18 -13.32 -10.98
CA ARG A 105 3.49 -14.67 -11.48
C ARG A 105 4.23 -15.51 -10.45
N GLN A 106 5.17 -14.91 -9.72
CA GLN A 106 5.97 -15.59 -8.70
C GLN A 106 5.31 -15.58 -7.31
N ARG A 107 4.15 -14.93 -7.18
CA ARG A 107 3.34 -14.96 -5.96
C ARG A 107 3.04 -16.40 -5.56
N ARG A 108 3.17 -16.71 -4.27
CA ARG A 108 2.81 -18.02 -3.71
C ARG A 108 1.64 -17.88 -2.75
N GLY A 109 0.80 -18.91 -2.70
CA GLY A 109 -0.43 -18.96 -1.92
C GLY A 109 -1.68 -18.98 -2.82
N PRO A 110 -2.88 -18.85 -2.25
CA PRO A 110 -3.13 -18.57 -0.82
C PRO A 110 -2.67 -19.73 0.08
N PHE A 111 -2.14 -19.38 1.26
CA PHE A 111 -1.82 -20.33 2.32
C PHE A 111 -2.67 -20.03 3.55
N LEU A 112 -3.04 -21.07 4.28
CA LEU A 112 -3.45 -20.92 5.68
C LEU A 112 -2.23 -20.62 6.55
N LYS A 113 -2.45 -20.10 7.77
CA LYS A 113 -1.37 -19.73 8.69
C LYS A 113 -0.39 -20.88 8.98
N GLU A 114 -0.91 -22.09 9.17
CA GLU A 114 -0.09 -23.27 9.45
C GLU A 114 0.76 -23.68 8.24
N GLU A 115 0.17 -23.68 7.05
CA GLU A 115 0.85 -23.96 5.79
C GLU A 115 1.91 -22.91 5.49
N LEU A 116 1.61 -21.63 5.74
CA LEU A 116 2.56 -20.52 5.62
C LEU A 116 3.78 -20.77 6.51
N ASN A 117 3.57 -21.08 7.79
CA ASN A 117 4.66 -21.31 8.73
C ASN A 117 5.53 -22.49 8.29
N GLN A 118 4.93 -23.61 7.90
CA GLN A 118 5.66 -24.76 7.34
C GLN A 118 6.44 -24.36 6.09
N LYS A 119 5.84 -23.56 5.21
CA LYS A 119 6.49 -23.11 3.98
C LYS A 119 7.66 -22.18 4.25
N LEU A 120 7.52 -21.24 5.17
CA LEU A 120 8.60 -20.33 5.58
C LEU A 120 9.75 -21.09 6.24
N LEU A 121 9.44 -22.09 7.08
CA LEU A 121 10.46 -23.00 7.64
C LEU A 121 11.20 -23.77 6.55
N GLN A 122 10.48 -24.36 5.59
CA GLN A 122 11.09 -25.05 4.45
C GLN A 122 12.00 -24.12 3.65
N LEU A 123 11.53 -22.92 3.31
CA LEU A 123 12.31 -21.94 2.53
C LEU A 123 13.56 -21.47 3.28
N THR A 124 13.47 -21.34 4.59
CA THR A 124 14.62 -21.00 5.45
C THR A 124 15.62 -22.14 5.47
N ALA A 125 15.16 -23.38 5.67
CA ALA A 125 16.00 -24.57 5.64
C ALA A 125 16.70 -24.73 4.28
N ASP A 126 15.97 -24.63 3.17
CA ASP A 126 16.53 -24.69 1.81
C ASP A 126 17.62 -23.62 1.59
N THR A 127 17.43 -22.43 2.16
CA THR A 127 18.41 -21.34 2.06
C THR A 127 19.69 -21.68 2.84
N VAL A 128 19.56 -22.18 4.06
CA VAL A 128 20.70 -22.59 4.90
C VAL A 128 21.44 -23.78 4.27
N LEU A 129 20.71 -24.80 3.81
CA LEU A 129 21.30 -25.99 3.19
C LEU A 129 22.07 -25.65 1.90
N ARG A 130 21.59 -24.69 1.10
CA ARG A 130 22.33 -24.21 -0.09
C ARG A 130 23.61 -23.45 0.26
N GLN A 131 23.65 -22.76 1.41
CA GLN A 131 24.84 -22.02 1.84
C GLN A 131 25.99 -22.92 2.30
N VAL A 132 25.68 -24.10 2.83
CA VAL A 132 26.69 -25.05 3.34
C VAL A 132 27.27 -25.98 2.27
N GLY A 133 26.83 -25.88 1.01
CA GLY A 133 27.28 -26.73 -0.10
C GLY A 133 26.61 -28.12 -0.11
N PRO A 134 26.84 -28.95 -1.15
CA PRO A 134 26.43 -30.36 -1.09
C PRO A 134 27.17 -31.04 0.07
N PHE A 135 26.41 -31.70 0.94
CA PHE A 135 26.94 -32.54 2.03
C PHE A 135 27.79 -33.69 1.48
#